data_AF-A0A392S0I6-F1
#
_entry.id   AF-A0A392S0I6-F1
#
_cell.length_a   1.000
_cell.length_b   1.000
_cell.length_c   1.000
_cell.angle_alpha   90.00
_cell.angle_beta   90.00
_cell.angle_gamma   90.00
#
_symmetry.space_group_name_H-M   'P 1'
#
loop_
_entity.id
_entity.type
_entity.pdbx_description
1 polymer ?
#
loop_
_entity_poly.entity_id
_entity_poly.type
_entity_poly.pdbx_seq_one_letter_code
_entity_poly.pdbx_strand_id
1 'polypeptide(L)'
;TKCATQEVFSGSTVKKGEIEAIVYATGVHTFFGKAAHLVDSTNQVGHFQKVLTAIGNFCICSIAVGIVVELIVMYPIQHRKYRDGIDNLLVLLIGGIPIAMPTVLSVTMAIGSHR
;
A
#
# COMPACT_ATOMS: atom_id res chain seq x y z
N THR A 1 29.44 -31.14 -5.06
CA THR A 1 30.34 -30.81 -6.19
C THR A 1 29.52 -30.90 -7.45
N LYS A 2 29.58 -29.91 -8.34
CA LYS A 2 28.84 -29.91 -9.61
C LYS A 2 29.80 -30.11 -10.77
N CYS A 3 29.46 -31.00 -11.70
CA CYS A 3 30.28 -31.34 -12.85
C CYS A 3 29.54 -30.99 -14.15
N ALA A 4 30.24 -31.07 -15.30
CA ALA A 4 29.62 -30.91 -16.61
C ALA A 4 28.35 -31.77 -16.71
N THR A 5 27.32 -31.28 -17.40
CA THR A 5 25.97 -31.88 -17.53
C THR A 5 25.08 -31.89 -16.27
N GLN A 6 25.51 -31.32 -15.13
CA GLN A 6 24.65 -31.21 -13.94
C GLN A 6 23.97 -29.84 -13.82
N GLU A 7 22.71 -29.85 -13.40
CA GLU A 7 21.93 -28.64 -13.20
C GLU A 7 22.36 -27.85 -11.95
N VAL A 8 22.31 -26.52 -12.06
CA VAL A 8 22.55 -25.57 -10.96
C VAL A 8 21.30 -24.71 -10.79
N PHE A 9 20.89 -24.46 -9.55
CA PHE A 9 19.67 -23.72 -9.24
C PHE A 9 19.94 -22.24 -8.98
N SER A 10 19.00 -21.38 -9.40
CA SER A 10 19.02 -19.94 -9.08
C SER A 10 19.05 -19.73 -7.55
N GLY A 11 19.92 -18.82 -7.10
CA GLY A 11 20.21 -18.57 -5.68
C GLY A 11 21.41 -19.34 -5.10
N SER A 12 22.05 -20.22 -5.88
CA SER A 12 23.27 -20.93 -5.44
C SER A 12 24.51 -20.03 -5.52
N THR A 13 25.38 -20.07 -4.50
CA THR A 13 26.68 -19.36 -4.51
C THR A 13 27.83 -20.33 -4.77
N VAL A 14 28.72 -20.02 -5.73
CA VAL A 14 29.90 -20.84 -6.04
C VAL A 14 30.98 -20.60 -4.97
N LYS A 15 31.36 -21.65 -4.23
CA LYS A 15 32.40 -21.56 -3.18
C LYS A 15 33.82 -21.74 -3.72
N LYS A 16 34.00 -22.52 -4.80
CA LYS A 16 35.31 -22.84 -5.41
C LYS A 16 35.12 -23.22 -6.88
N GLY A 17 36.11 -22.89 -7.71
CA GLY A 17 36.17 -23.25 -9.13
C GLY A 17 35.39 -22.29 -10.04
N GLU A 18 35.49 -22.54 -11.34
CA GLU A 18 34.80 -21.81 -12.41
C GLU A 18 34.27 -22.82 -13.42
N ILE A 19 33.06 -22.59 -13.92
CA ILE A 19 32.42 -23.42 -14.94
C ILE A 19 31.61 -22.53 -15.87
N GLU A 20 31.65 -22.82 -17.17
CA GLU A 20 30.71 -22.25 -18.13
C GLU A 20 29.41 -23.07 -18.11
N ALA A 21 28.26 -22.39 -18.10
CA ALA A 21 26.95 -23.02 -18.04
C ALA A 21 25.94 -22.26 -18.90
N ILE A 22 24.92 -22.98 -19.39
CA ILE A 22 23.83 -22.42 -20.17
C ILE A 22 22.64 -22.17 -19.24
N VAL A 23 22.06 -20.97 -19.32
CA VAL A 23 20.86 -20.61 -18.56
C VAL A 23 19.64 -21.19 -19.28
N TYR A 24 19.01 -22.22 -18.69
CA TYR A 24 17.83 -22.88 -19.28
C TYR A 24 16.49 -22.37 -18.73
N ALA A 25 16.47 -21.72 -17.55
CA ALA A 25 15.27 -21.14 -16.94
C ALA A 25 15.63 -19.92 -16.09
N THR A 26 14.76 -18.89 -16.10
CA THR A 26 14.94 -17.63 -15.35
C THR A 26 13.69 -17.27 -14.55
N GLY A 27 13.85 -16.41 -13.54
CA GLY A 27 12.75 -15.91 -12.71
C GLY A 27 11.90 -17.02 -12.10
N VAL A 28 10.58 -16.91 -12.27
CA VAL A 28 9.56 -17.85 -11.74
C VAL A 28 9.66 -19.27 -12.30
N HIS A 29 10.34 -19.47 -13.43
CA HIS A 29 10.53 -20.80 -14.02
C HIS A 29 11.67 -21.60 -13.37
N THR A 30 12.43 -20.99 -12.46
CA THR A 30 13.45 -21.69 -11.66
C THR A 30 12.80 -22.41 -10.47
N PHE A 31 13.48 -23.44 -9.94
CA PHE A 31 13.00 -24.16 -8.75
C PHE A 31 12.75 -23.22 -7.56
N PHE A 32 13.66 -22.27 -7.33
CA PHE A 32 13.51 -21.25 -6.29
C PHE A 32 12.40 -20.25 -6.63
N GLY A 33 12.28 -19.82 -7.89
CA GLY A 33 11.23 -18.91 -8.35
C GLY A 33 9.82 -19.47 -8.18
N LYS A 34 9.61 -20.78 -8.42
CA LYS A 34 8.34 -21.46 -8.14
C LYS A 34 8.03 -21.48 -6.65
N ALA A 35 9.01 -21.77 -5.80
CA ALA A 35 8.82 -21.74 -4.35
C ALA A 35 8.53 -20.31 -3.84
N ALA A 36 9.25 -19.31 -4.36
CA ALA A 36 9.04 -17.90 -4.01
C ALA A 36 7.66 -17.39 -4.42
N HIS A 37 7.18 -17.73 -5.62
CA HIS A 37 5.83 -17.35 -6.08
C HIS A 37 4.72 -17.94 -5.18
N LEU A 38 4.92 -19.16 -4.68
CA LEU A 38 3.99 -19.76 -3.73
C LEU A 38 4.00 -19.05 -2.37
N VAL A 39 5.14 -18.49 -1.94
CA VAL A 39 5.26 -17.69 -0.72
C VAL A 39 4.68 -16.28 -0.89
N ASP A 40 4.83 -15.67 -2.07
CA ASP A 40 4.27 -14.35 -2.39
C ASP A 40 2.72 -14.35 -2.42
N SER A 41 2.12 -15.53 -2.61
CA SER A 41 0.66 -15.73 -2.54
C SER A 41 0.10 -15.58 -1.10
N THR A 42 0.95 -15.39 -0.09
CA THR A 42 0.53 -15.09 1.28
C THR A 42 0.16 -13.60 1.37
N ASN A 43 -1.09 -13.28 1.02
CA ASN A 43 -1.65 -11.91 1.02
C ASN A 43 -1.72 -11.29 2.43
N GLN A 44 -0.58 -10.97 3.02
CA GLN A 44 -0.52 -10.08 4.17
C GLN A 44 -0.38 -8.66 3.66
N VAL A 45 -1.44 -7.87 3.85
CA VAL A 45 -1.40 -6.41 3.70
C VAL A 45 -0.13 -5.87 4.35
N GLY A 46 0.73 -5.25 3.54
CA GLY A 46 2.01 -4.72 4.00
C GLY A 46 1.81 -3.76 5.17
N HIS A 47 2.79 -3.68 6.06
CA HIS A 47 2.73 -2.80 7.22
C HIS A 47 2.41 -1.34 6.82
N PHE A 48 2.97 -0.89 5.71
CA PHE A 48 2.69 0.43 5.13
C PHE A 48 1.20 0.62 4.77
N GLN A 49 0.58 -0.37 4.13
CA GLN A 49 -0.84 -0.30 3.77
C GLN A 49 -1.72 -0.23 5.02
N LYS A 50 -1.39 -0.97 6.09
CA LYS A 50 -2.12 -0.89 7.37
C LYS A 50 -2.06 0.52 7.97
N VAL A 51 -0.89 1.16 7.92
CA VAL A 51 -0.71 2.54 8.41
C VAL A 51 -1.52 3.53 7.58
N LEU A 52 -1.49 3.42 6.25
CA LEU A 52 -2.29 4.27 5.36
C LEU A 52 -3.80 4.10 5.63
N THR A 53 -4.26 2.87 5.81
CA THR A 53 -5.66 2.59 6.16
C THR A 53 -6.03 3.18 7.52
N ALA A 54 -5.15 3.11 8.52
CA ALA A 54 -5.41 3.69 9.84
C ALA A 54 -5.54 5.22 9.80
N ILE A 55 -4.67 5.90 9.04
CA ILE A 55 -4.74 7.37 8.90
C ILE A 55 -5.99 7.76 8.11
N GLY A 56 -6.32 7.05 7.03
CA GLY A 56 -7.56 7.26 6.29
C GLY A 56 -8.80 7.08 7.17
N ASN A 57 -8.81 6.05 8.01
CA ASN A 57 -9.89 5.80 8.97
C ASN A 57 -10.02 6.94 9.99
N PHE A 58 -8.91 7.48 10.49
CA PHE A 58 -8.92 8.64 11.39
C PHE A 58 -9.56 9.87 10.73
N CYS A 59 -9.19 10.18 9.48
CA CYS A 59 -9.80 11.30 8.74
C CYS A 59 -11.30 11.09 8.48
N ILE A 60 -11.72 9.87 8.15
CA ILE A 60 -13.16 9.58 7.94
C ILE A 60 -13.93 9.73 9.26
N CYS A 61 -13.38 9.23 10.37
CA CYS A 61 -14.00 9.38 11.68
C CYS A 61 -14.12 10.86 12.10
N SER A 62 -13.10 11.69 11.86
CA SER A 62 -13.18 13.12 12.21
C SER A 62 -14.24 13.86 11.39
N ILE A 63 -14.37 13.56 10.09
CA ILE A 63 -15.44 14.12 9.24
C ILE A 63 -16.81 13.66 9.74
N ALA A 64 -16.98 12.37 10.04
CA ALA A 64 -18.24 11.85 10.54
C ALA A 64 -18.67 12.51 11.85
N VAL A 65 -17.73 12.69 12.78
CA VAL A 65 -17.97 13.42 14.03
C VAL A 65 -18.32 14.88 13.75
N GLY A 66 -17.60 15.55 12.85
CA GLY A 66 -17.87 16.93 12.46
C GLY A 66 -19.28 17.12 11.88
N ILE A 67 -19.70 16.23 10.99
CA ILE A 67 -21.05 16.21 10.41
C ILE A 67 -22.12 16.02 11.50
N VAL A 68 -21.91 15.08 12.43
CA VAL A 68 -22.85 14.84 13.52
C VAL A 68 -22.96 16.07 14.44
N VAL A 69 -21.82 16.71 14.76
CA VAL A 69 -21.80 17.92 15.58
C VAL A 69 -22.50 19.08 14.86
N GLU A 70 -22.24 19.30 13.58
CA GLU A 70 -22.92 20.34 12.79
C GLU A 70 -24.43 20.11 12.73
N LEU A 71 -24.88 18.88 12.49
CA LEU A 71 -26.31 18.54 12.50
C LEU A 71 -26.93 18.81 13.88
N ILE A 72 -26.27 18.41 14.97
CA ILE A 72 -26.75 18.65 16.35
C ILE A 72 -26.71 20.14 16.72
N VAL A 73 -25.85 20.97 16.14
CA VAL A 73 -25.83 22.41 16.43
C VAL A 73 -26.87 23.15 15.58
N MET A 74 -26.96 22.85 14.28
CA MET A 74 -27.82 23.59 13.35
C MET A 74 -29.31 23.31 13.56
N TYR A 75 -29.71 22.06 13.83
CA TYR A 75 -31.12 21.69 13.96
C TYR A 75 -31.79 22.24 15.24
N PRO A 76 -31.31 21.93 16.46
CA PRO A 76 -32.00 22.33 17.68
C PRO A 76 -31.71 23.79 18.09
N ILE A 77 -30.50 24.32 17.88
CA ILE A 77 -30.11 25.64 18.43
C ILE A 77 -30.46 26.78 17.46
N GLN A 78 -30.32 26.59 16.14
CA GLN A 78 -30.39 27.72 15.20
C GLN A 78 -31.55 27.67 14.20
N HIS A 79 -32.28 26.54 14.08
CA HIS A 79 -33.45 26.37 13.19
C HIS A 79 -33.20 26.95 11.78
N ARG A 80 -31.98 26.81 11.27
CA ARG A 80 -31.54 27.37 9.97
C ARG A 80 -32.13 26.57 8.81
N LYS A 81 -32.26 27.22 7.64
CA LYS A 81 -32.74 26.59 6.40
C LYS A 81 -31.79 25.46 6.00
N TYR A 82 -32.36 24.36 5.52
CA TYR A 82 -31.65 23.14 5.09
C TYR A 82 -30.54 23.38 4.05
N ARG A 83 -30.61 24.49 3.29
CA ARG A 83 -29.61 24.85 2.27
C ARG A 83 -28.25 25.21 2.86
N ASP A 84 -28.21 26.02 3.92
CA ASP A 84 -26.95 26.42 4.56
C ASP A 84 -26.24 25.22 5.22
N GLY A 85 -27.01 24.24 5.71
CA GLY A 85 -26.47 23.00 6.27
C GLY A 85 -25.84 22.08 5.21
N ILE A 86 -26.38 22.04 4.00
CA ILE A 86 -25.79 21.26 2.90
C ILE A 86 -24.46 21.87 2.45
N ASP A 87 -24.37 23.20 2.34
CA ASP A 87 -23.13 23.88 1.92
C ASP A 87 -22.00 23.66 2.95
N ASN A 88 -22.30 23.73 4.24
CA ASN A 88 -21.32 23.41 5.30
C ASN A 88 -20.85 21.95 5.24
N LEU A 89 -21.78 21.01 5.06
CA LEU A 89 -21.46 19.59 4.90
C LEU A 89 -20.53 19.36 3.71
N LEU A 90 -20.81 20.04 2.59
CA LEU A 90 -20.06 19.91 1.34
C LEU A 90 -18.62 20.41 1.50
N VAL A 91 -18.42 21.53 2.19
CA VAL A 91 -17.08 22.06 2.49
C VAL A 91 -16.30 21.10 3.38
N LEU A 92 -16.94 20.52 4.41
CA LEU A 92 -16.30 19.55 5.30
C LEU A 92 -15.87 18.28 4.55
N LEU A 93 -16.70 17.80 3.62
CA LEU A 93 -16.40 16.64 2.78
C LEU A 93 -15.28 16.91 1.78
N ILE A 94 -15.31 18.05 1.07
CA ILE A 94 -14.29 18.40 0.07
C ILE A 94 -12.93 18.62 0.74
N GLY A 95 -12.90 19.28 1.91
CA GLY A 95 -11.66 19.55 2.64
C GLY A 95 -11.13 18.35 3.43
N GLY A 96 -12.00 17.45 3.89
CA GLY A 96 -11.64 16.40 4.85
C GLY A 96 -11.06 15.12 4.23
N ILE A 97 -11.39 14.77 2.99
CA ILE A 97 -10.97 13.49 2.40
C ILE A 97 -9.49 13.56 2.00
N PRO A 98 -8.61 12.71 2.57
CA PRO A 98 -7.17 12.78 2.35
C PRO A 98 -6.73 12.08 1.05
N ILE A 99 -7.30 12.48 -0.11
CA ILE A 99 -7.07 11.84 -1.41
C ILE A 99 -5.58 11.88 -1.83
N ALA A 100 -4.88 12.96 -1.46
CA ALA A 100 -3.47 13.15 -1.83
C ALA A 100 -2.49 12.32 -0.98
N MET A 101 -2.89 11.91 0.23
CA MET A 101 -1.97 11.32 1.20
C MET A 101 -1.33 10.00 0.73
N PRO A 102 -2.08 9.03 0.15
CA PRO A 102 -1.49 7.78 -0.36
C PRO A 102 -0.45 8.02 -1.45
N THR A 103 -0.74 8.94 -2.37
CA THR A 103 0.13 9.25 -3.51
C THR A 103 1.42 9.93 -3.07
N VAL A 104 1.33 10.93 -2.19
CA VAL A 104 2.51 11.67 -1.70
C VAL A 104 3.45 10.74 -0.95
N LEU A 105 2.93 9.90 -0.04
CA LEU A 105 3.77 8.95 0.71
C LEU A 105 4.41 7.91 -0.20
N SER A 106 3.70 7.42 -1.21
CA SER A 106 4.24 6.50 -2.21
C SER A 106 5.38 7.13 -3.02
N VAL A 107 5.22 8.39 -3.44
CA VAL A 107 6.25 9.11 -4.21
C VAL A 107 7.47 9.44 -3.34
N THR A 108 7.27 9.85 -2.10
CA THR A 108 8.38 10.10 -1.15
C THR A 108 9.18 8.82 -0.89
N MET A 109 8.53 7.66 -0.76
CA MET A 109 9.22 6.38 -0.61
C MET A 109 10.03 6.02 -1.87
N ALA A 110 9.48 6.22 -3.06
CA ALA A 110 10.17 5.98 -4.32
C ALA A 110 11.42 6.87 -4.46
N ILE A 111 11.29 8.17 -4.21
CA ILE A 111 12.42 9.13 -4.26
C ILE A 111 13.44 8.81 -3.18
N GLY A 112 13.00 8.45 -1.97
CA GLY A 112 13.86 8.06 -0.86
C GLY A 112 14.67 6.81 -1.16
N SER A 113 14.12 5.85 -1.91
CA SER A 113 14.85 4.64 -2.33
C SER A 113 15.85 4.86 -3.47
N HIS A 114 15.72 5.96 -4.21
CA HIS A 114 16.61 6.32 -5.31
C HIS A 114 17.84 7.12 -4.84
N ARG A 115 17.87 7.56 -3.58
CA ARG A 115 19.02 8.23 -2.96
C ARG A 115 19.71 7.29 -1.98
#